data_AF-A0A397VW30-F1
#
_entry.id   AF-A0A397VW30-F1
#
_cell.length_a   1.000
_cell.length_b   1.000
_cell.length_c   1.000
_cell.angle_alpha   90.00
_cell.angle_beta   90.00
_cell.angle_gamma   90.00
#
_symmetry.space_group_name_H-M   'P 1'
#
loop_
_entity.id
_entity.type
_entity.pdbx_description
1 polymer ?
#
loop_
_entity_poly.entity_id
_entity_poly.type
_entity_poly.pdbx_seq_one_letter_code
_entity_poly.pdbx_strand_id
1 'polypeptide(L)'
;LPKRHLNQVMMRGKLPKRHLNQIMMHGELPKRHLNQVMMHGELPKRYLNQVMMHGELPKKHLNQVMMHGELPKKHLNQVMMHGELPKRHLNQVMMHGELPKRHLNQVMMHGELPKKHLNQVMMHGELPKKH
;
A
#
# COMPACT_ATOMS: atom_id res chain seq x y z
N LEU A 1 19.34 16.37 21.69
CA LEU A 1 18.03 15.74 22.03
C LEU A 1 18.01 14.32 21.47
N PRO A 2 18.06 13.27 22.31
CA PRO A 2 18.23 11.92 21.80
C PRO A 2 17.00 11.52 21.00
N LYS A 3 17.23 11.03 19.77
CA LYS A 3 16.23 10.42 18.91
C LYS A 3 15.64 9.26 19.68
N ARG A 4 14.50 9.46 20.35
CA ARG A 4 13.80 8.40 21.09
C ARG A 4 13.29 7.37 20.06
N HIS A 5 14.09 6.36 19.80
CA HIS A 5 13.64 5.11 19.19
C HIS A 5 12.58 4.54 20.13
N LEU A 6 11.37 4.36 19.61
CA LEU A 6 10.40 3.54 20.31
C LEU A 6 10.28 2.24 19.54
N ASN A 7 10.50 1.17 20.28
CA ASN A 7 10.46 -0.17 19.74
C ASN A 7 9.01 -0.58 19.45
N GLN A 8 8.07 -0.23 20.35
CA GLN A 8 6.67 -0.57 20.20
C GLN A 8 5.77 0.58 20.69
N VAL A 9 4.67 0.81 19.98
CA VAL A 9 3.66 1.83 20.33
C VAL A 9 2.27 1.27 20.08
N MET A 10 1.38 1.36 21.08
CA MET A 10 -0.05 1.12 20.96
C MET A 10 -0.80 2.37 21.41
N MET A 11 -1.63 2.97 20.55
CA MET A 11 -2.36 4.20 20.90
C MET A 11 -3.52 4.53 19.96
N ARG A 12 -4.39 5.42 20.42
CA ARG A 12 -5.41 6.10 19.61
C ARG A 12 -5.07 7.58 19.46
N GLY A 13 -5.32 8.18 18.30
CA GLY A 13 -5.08 9.61 18.05
C GLY A 13 -3.85 9.90 17.18
N LYS A 14 -3.20 11.05 17.40
CA LYS A 14 -2.09 11.54 16.56
C LYS A 14 -0.73 11.29 17.19
N LEU A 15 0.25 10.82 16.41
CA LEU A 15 1.62 10.56 16.91
C LEU A 15 2.74 11.21 16.07
N PRO A 16 3.37 12.29 16.54
CA PRO A 16 4.50 12.95 15.88
C PRO A 16 5.86 12.48 16.43
N LYS A 17 6.47 11.44 15.84
CA LYS A 17 7.89 11.02 16.10
C LYS A 17 8.58 10.55 14.82
N ARG A 18 9.90 10.37 14.84
CA ARG A 18 10.71 10.25 13.60
C ARG A 18 11.05 8.83 13.16
N HIS A 19 11.28 7.91 14.11
CA HIS A 19 11.60 6.50 13.83
C HIS A 19 10.83 5.60 14.79
N LEU A 20 10.05 4.67 14.26
CA LEU A 20 9.34 3.66 15.03
C LEU A 20 9.54 2.31 14.35
N ASN A 21 9.78 1.28 15.17
CA ASN A 21 9.95 -0.08 14.68
C ASN A 21 8.59 -0.74 14.49
N GLN A 22 7.76 -0.80 15.54
CA GLN A 22 6.43 -1.42 15.51
C GLN A 22 5.35 -0.47 16.04
N ILE A 23 4.20 -0.45 15.36
CA ILE A 23 3.05 0.40 15.71
C ILE A 23 1.76 -0.38 15.54
N MET A 24 0.89 -0.25 16.53
CA MET A 24 -0.53 -0.52 16.43
C MET A 24 -1.31 0.77 16.74
N MET A 25 -2.12 1.25 15.79
CA MET A 25 -2.79 2.56 15.94
C MET A 25 -4.18 2.60 15.30
N HIS A 26 -5.10 3.33 15.95
CA HIS A 26 -6.27 3.92 15.31
C HIS A 26 -6.12 5.44 15.23
N GLY A 27 -6.14 6.01 14.02
CA GLY A 27 -6.01 7.46 13.80
C GLY A 27 -5.01 7.84 12.72
N GLU A 28 -4.34 8.98 12.90
CA GLU A 28 -3.45 9.57 11.91
C GLU A 28 -1.97 9.47 12.32
N LEU A 29 -1.11 9.02 11.39
CA LEU A 29 0.32 8.88 11.64
C LEU A 29 1.21 9.58 10.60
N PRO A 30 1.62 10.83 10.86
CA PRO A 30 2.53 11.51 9.97
C PRO A 30 4.01 11.16 10.33
N LYS A 31 4.56 9.94 10.08
CA LYS A 31 6.04 9.57 10.13
C LYS A 31 6.84 9.11 8.87
N ARG A 32 8.14 9.43 8.79
CA ARG A 32 9.01 9.33 7.56
C ARG A 32 9.59 7.93 7.29
N HIS A 33 9.90 7.13 8.31
CA HIS A 33 10.42 5.76 8.18
C HIS A 33 9.79 4.86 9.24
N LEU A 34 9.08 3.81 8.81
CA LEU A 34 8.46 2.81 9.67
C LEU A 34 8.81 1.43 9.16
N ASN A 35 9.16 0.53 10.08
CA ASN A 35 9.46 -0.85 9.71
C ASN A 35 8.17 -1.67 9.61
N GLN A 36 7.38 -1.72 10.68
CA GLN A 36 6.11 -2.45 10.76
C GLN A 36 4.99 -1.56 11.31
N VAL A 37 3.86 -1.56 10.61
CA VAL A 37 2.67 -0.78 11.00
C VAL A 37 1.42 -1.63 10.84
N MET A 38 0.62 -1.69 11.90
CA MET A 38 -0.77 -2.12 11.89
C MET A 38 -1.65 -0.90 12.21
N MET A 39 -2.58 -0.55 11.31
CA MET A 39 -3.33 0.68 11.45
C MET A 39 -4.76 0.60 10.90
N HIS A 40 -5.67 1.30 11.58
CA HIS A 40 -6.94 1.75 11.01
C HIS A 40 -6.93 3.29 10.93
N GLY A 41 -7.15 3.84 9.74
CA GLY A 41 -7.14 5.28 9.49
C GLY A 41 -6.19 5.71 8.37
N GLU A 42 -5.49 6.83 8.56
CA GLU A 42 -4.72 7.50 7.50
C GLU A 42 -3.21 7.53 7.78
N LEU A 43 -2.39 7.24 6.74
CA LEU A 43 -0.93 7.15 6.87
C LEU A 43 -0.17 7.79 5.68
N PRO A 44 0.03 9.11 5.66
CA PRO A 44 0.42 9.79 4.43
C PRO A 44 1.95 9.87 4.12
N LYS A 45 2.78 8.79 4.11
CA LYS A 45 4.28 8.97 4.12
C LYS A 45 5.28 8.05 3.37
N ARG A 46 6.54 8.51 3.29
CA ARG A 46 7.55 8.29 2.22
C ARG A 46 8.17 6.89 2.07
N TYR A 47 8.51 6.15 3.14
CA TYR A 47 9.13 4.82 3.07
C TYR A 47 8.66 3.90 4.20
N LEU A 48 7.92 2.83 3.87
CA LEU A 48 7.67 1.74 4.83
C LEU A 48 8.07 0.38 4.27
N ASN A 49 8.52 -0.49 5.17
CA ASN A 49 8.87 -1.86 4.81
C ASN A 49 7.62 -2.75 4.78
N GLN A 50 6.89 -2.82 5.90
CA GLN A 50 5.69 -3.66 6.05
C GLN A 50 4.52 -2.87 6.62
N VAL A 51 3.35 -3.04 6.00
CA VAL A 51 2.12 -2.34 6.37
C VAL A 51 0.93 -3.29 6.30
N MET A 52 0.16 -3.34 7.38
CA MET A 52 -1.19 -3.89 7.43
C MET A 52 -2.16 -2.74 7.75
N MET A 53 -3.15 -2.52 6.89
CA MET A 53 -3.99 -1.34 7.01
C MET A 53 -5.44 -1.55 6.55
N HIS A 54 -6.37 -0.91 7.27
CA HIS A 54 -7.69 -0.57 6.78
C HIS A 54 -7.85 0.96 6.68
N GLY A 55 -8.17 1.48 5.50
CA GLY A 55 -8.33 2.92 5.26
C GLY A 55 -7.53 3.42 4.06
N GLU A 56 -6.90 4.59 4.18
CA GLU A 56 -6.24 5.27 3.06
C GLU A 56 -4.71 5.38 3.20
N LEU A 57 -4.00 5.11 2.10
CA LEU A 57 -2.53 5.03 2.09
C LEU A 57 -1.85 5.74 0.91
N PRO A 58 -1.87 7.08 0.85
CA PRO A 58 -1.16 7.83 -0.20
C PRO A 58 0.36 7.82 0.05
N LYS A 59 1.19 7.14 -0.78
CA LYS A 59 2.68 7.18 -0.64
C LYS A 59 3.51 7.10 -1.93
N LYS A 60 4.85 7.07 -1.79
CA LYS A 60 5.84 7.01 -2.88
C LYS A 60 6.54 5.65 -3.07
N HIS A 61 7.04 5.01 -2.00
CA HIS A 61 7.70 3.68 -2.04
C HIS A 61 7.28 2.79 -0.87
N LEU A 62 6.76 1.59 -1.14
CA LEU A 62 6.62 0.53 -0.13
C LEU A 62 7.15 -0.81 -0.66
N ASN A 63 7.67 -1.61 0.26
CA ASN A 63 8.12 -2.97 -0.05
C ASN A 63 6.96 -3.97 0.01
N GLN A 64 6.27 -4.07 1.16
CA GLN A 64 5.17 -5.02 1.38
C GLN A 64 3.95 -4.32 1.97
N VAL A 65 2.78 -4.63 1.40
CA VAL A 65 1.49 -4.03 1.79
C VAL A 65 0.41 -5.09 1.81
N MET A 66 -0.33 -5.14 2.91
CA MET A 66 -1.62 -5.81 3.03
C MET A 66 -2.67 -4.75 3.38
N MET A 67 -3.72 -4.64 2.57
CA MET A 67 -4.62 -3.49 2.67
C MET A 67 -6.07 -3.78 2.26
N HIS A 68 -7.00 -3.18 3.00
CA HIS A 68 -8.38 -2.96 2.58
C HIS A 68 -8.65 -1.46 2.48
N GLY A 69 -9.13 -1.00 1.32
CA GLY A 69 -9.44 0.42 1.08
C GLY A 69 -8.72 0.99 -0.12
N GLU A 70 -8.24 2.23 -0.03
CA GLU A 70 -7.69 2.96 -1.17
C GLU A 70 -6.19 3.17 -1.09
N LEU A 71 -5.52 2.87 -2.20
CA LEU A 71 -4.07 2.92 -2.28
C LEU A 71 -3.69 3.67 -3.57
N PRO A 72 -3.31 4.96 -3.51
CA PRO A 72 -2.64 5.70 -4.62
C PRO A 72 -1.10 5.87 -4.42
N LYS A 73 -0.22 5.40 -5.34
CA LYS A 73 1.30 5.44 -5.29
C LYS A 73 1.96 5.34 -6.67
N LYS A 74 3.29 5.51 -6.66
CA LYS A 74 4.19 5.44 -7.82
C LYS A 74 4.99 4.12 -7.93
N HIS A 75 5.51 3.55 -6.83
CA HIS A 75 6.27 2.29 -6.84
C HIS A 75 5.90 1.36 -5.66
N LEU A 76 5.55 0.11 -5.93
CA LEU A 76 5.38 -0.96 -4.93
C LEU A 76 6.06 -2.24 -5.40
N ASN A 77 6.67 -2.97 -4.48
CA ASN A 77 7.24 -4.28 -4.79
C ASN A 77 6.19 -5.38 -4.66
N GLN A 78 5.58 -5.53 -3.49
CA GLN A 78 4.57 -6.56 -3.20
C GLN A 78 3.33 -5.95 -2.58
N VAL A 79 2.16 -6.31 -3.13
CA VAL A 79 0.85 -5.80 -2.70
C VAL A 79 -0.15 -6.94 -2.63
N MET A 80 -0.83 -7.05 -1.50
CA MET A 80 -2.06 -7.82 -1.33
C MET A 80 -3.18 -6.84 -0.95
N MET A 81 -4.27 -6.82 -1.72
CA MET A 81 -5.24 -5.74 -1.61
C MET A 81 -6.69 -6.13 -1.93
N HIS A 82 -7.62 -5.55 -1.17
CA HIS A 82 -9.03 -5.42 -1.55
C HIS A 82 -9.40 -3.93 -1.67
N GLY A 83 -9.90 -3.50 -2.82
CA GLY A 83 -10.30 -2.11 -3.08
C GLY A 83 -9.65 -1.53 -4.33
N GLU A 84 -9.23 -0.26 -4.29
CA GLU A 84 -8.78 0.48 -5.48
C GLU A 84 -7.28 0.79 -5.47
N LEU A 85 -6.59 0.48 -6.58
CA LEU A 85 -5.14 0.64 -6.71
C LEU A 85 -4.71 1.44 -7.95
N PRO A 86 -4.92 2.75 -8.01
CA PRO A 86 -4.38 3.54 -9.11
C PRO A 86 -2.85 3.74 -8.99
N LYS A 87 -1.95 2.89 -9.57
CA LYS A 87 -0.42 3.03 -9.66
C LYS A 87 0.45 2.70 -10.90
N ARG A 88 1.51 3.50 -11.13
CA ARG A 88 2.36 3.47 -12.35
C ARG A 88 3.34 2.29 -12.52
N HIS A 89 3.94 1.74 -11.44
CA HIS A 89 4.87 0.60 -11.50
C HIS A 89 4.68 -0.34 -10.31
N LEU A 90 4.32 -1.60 -10.56
CA LEU A 90 4.19 -2.66 -9.55
C LEU A 90 4.95 -3.91 -10.00
N ASN A 91 5.69 -4.55 -9.08
CA ASN A 91 6.37 -5.81 -9.40
C ASN A 91 5.42 -7.00 -9.22
N GLN A 92 4.81 -7.14 -8.05
CA GLN A 92 3.89 -8.24 -7.71
C GLN A 92 2.63 -7.70 -7.04
N VAL A 93 1.48 -8.09 -7.59
CA VAL A 93 0.16 -7.68 -7.10
C VAL A 93 -0.76 -8.89 -6.99
N MET A 94 -1.38 -9.04 -5.84
CA MET A 94 -2.56 -9.89 -5.62
C MET A 94 -3.72 -8.98 -5.21
N MET A 95 -4.83 -9.03 -5.94
CA MET A 95 -5.87 -8.01 -5.81
C MET A 95 -7.29 -8.51 -6.06
N HIS A 96 -8.23 -7.99 -5.26
CA HIS A 96 -9.65 -7.99 -5.57
C HIS A 96 -10.14 -6.53 -5.68
N GLY A 97 -10.69 -6.14 -6.83
CA GLY A 97 -11.18 -4.77 -7.08
C GLY A 97 -10.62 -4.18 -8.38
N GLU A 98 -10.32 -2.89 -8.37
CA GLU A 98 -10.02 -2.11 -9.59
C GLU A 98 -8.56 -1.67 -9.70
N LEU A 99 -7.93 -1.91 -10.86
CA LEU A 99 -6.52 -1.57 -11.14
C LEU A 99 -6.32 -0.82 -12.48
N PRO A 100 -6.43 0.51 -12.52
CA PRO A 100 -6.42 1.23 -13.81
C PRO A 100 -5.01 1.59 -14.35
N LYS A 101 -4.07 0.65 -14.61
CA LYS A 101 -2.62 0.99 -14.69
C LYS A 101 -1.67 0.39 -15.73
N ARG A 102 -0.48 1.05 -15.84
CA ARG A 102 0.42 1.12 -17.03
C ARG A 102 1.67 0.21 -17.10
N HIS A 103 2.25 -0.27 -15.98
CA HIS A 103 3.41 -1.18 -15.98
C HIS A 103 3.37 -2.14 -14.78
N LEU A 104 3.07 -3.42 -15.03
CA LEU A 104 3.02 -4.45 -14.01
C LEU A 104 3.87 -5.65 -14.46
N ASN A 105 4.71 -6.19 -13.57
CA ASN A 105 5.46 -7.40 -13.91
C ASN A 105 4.61 -8.65 -13.72
N GLN A 106 4.04 -8.83 -12.52
CA GLN A 106 3.20 -9.98 -12.17
C GLN A 106 1.92 -9.53 -11.46
N VAL A 107 0.78 -10.00 -11.96
CA VAL A 107 -0.54 -9.68 -11.41
C VAL A 107 -1.37 -10.96 -11.27
N MET A 108 -1.95 -11.14 -10.10
CA MET A 108 -3.08 -12.04 -9.84
C MET A 108 -4.27 -11.18 -9.42
N MET A 109 -5.38 -11.22 -10.17
CA MET A 109 -6.49 -10.30 -9.96
C MET A 109 -7.86 -10.98 -10.06
N HIS A 110 -8.79 -10.52 -9.23
CA HIS A 110 -10.22 -10.65 -9.44
C HIS A 110 -10.89 -9.27 -9.55
N GLY A 111 -11.45 -8.91 -10.70
CA GLY A 111 -12.05 -7.58 -10.92
C GLY A 111 -11.68 -6.95 -12.26
N GLU A 112 -11.55 -5.62 -12.29
CA GLU A 112 -11.39 -4.84 -13.53
C GLU A 112 -9.96 -4.34 -13.76
N LEU A 113 -9.46 -4.52 -15.00
CA LEU A 113 -8.10 -4.14 -15.41
C LEU A 113 -8.06 -3.37 -16.75
N PRO A 114 -8.20 -2.03 -16.77
CA PRO A 114 -8.06 -1.26 -17.99
C PRO A 114 -6.59 -0.96 -18.37
N LYS A 115 -6.10 -1.60 -19.45
CA LYS A 115 -4.90 -1.32 -20.32
C LYS A 115 -3.55 -0.86 -19.69
N LYS A 116 -2.47 -1.67 -19.89
CA LYS A 116 -1.08 -1.40 -20.47
C LYS A 116 0.07 -2.21 -19.81
N HIS A 117 1.18 -2.40 -20.56
CA HIS A 117 2.42 -3.21 -20.32
C HIS A 117 2.40 -4.16 -19.11
N LEU A 118 2.09 -5.42 -19.41
CA LEU A 118 2.04 -6.52 -18.46
C LEU A 118 3.03 -7.57 -18.93
N ASN A 119 3.88 -8.10 -18.05
CA ASN A 119 4.71 -9.24 -18.39
C ASN A 119 3.94 -10.55 -18.15
N GLN A 120 3.28 -10.68 -17.00
CA GLN A 120 2.51 -11.88 -16.62
C GLN A 120 1.23 -11.49 -15.86
N VAL A 121 0.08 -12.01 -16.30
CA VAL A 121 -1.21 -11.82 -15.63
C VAL A 121 -1.99 -13.11 -15.54
N MET A 122 -2.52 -13.38 -14.34
CA MET A 122 -3.60 -14.32 -14.10
C MET A 122 -4.81 -13.52 -13.59
N MET A 123 -5.95 -13.61 -14.27
CA MET A 123 -7.11 -12.82 -13.87
C MET A 123 -8.44 -13.53 -14.05
N HIS A 124 -9.38 -13.19 -13.17
CA HIS A 124 -10.78 -13.56 -13.25
C HIS A 124 -11.64 -12.29 -13.17
N GLY A 125 -12.24 -11.89 -14.29
CA GLY A 125 -12.96 -10.61 -14.40
C GLY A 125 -12.85 -10.01 -15.78
N GLU A 126 -13.21 -8.73 -15.91
CA GLU A 126 -13.32 -8.07 -17.21
C GLU A 126 -12.01 -7.45 -17.68
N LEU A 127 -11.65 -7.77 -18.93
CA LEU A 127 -10.64 -7.03 -19.71
C LEU A 127 -11.37 -6.20 -20.77
N PRO A 128 -11.34 -4.87 -20.71
CA PRO A 128 -11.88 -4.07 -21.81
C PRO A 128 -11.05 -4.32 -23.08
N LYS A 129 -11.76 -4.64 -24.18
CA LYS A 129 -11.16 -4.92 -25.50
C LYS A 129 -10.27 -3.75 -25.94
N LYS A 130 -9.08 -4.07 -26.48
CA LYS A 130 -8.19 -3.06 -27.10
C LYS A 130 -8.91 -2.44 -28.31
N HIS A 131 -9.17 -1.13 -28.26
CA HIS A 131 -8.97 -0.27 -29.43
C HIS A 131 -7.50 0.09 -29.55
#